data_AF-K5BJS5-F1
#
_entry.id   AF-K5BJS5-F1
#
_cell.length_a   1.000
_cell.length_b   1.000
_cell.length_c   1.000
_cell.angle_alpha   90.00
_cell.angle_beta   90.00
_cell.angle_gamma   90.00
#
_symmetry.space_group_name_H-M   'P 1'
#
loop_
_entity.id
_entity.type
_entity.pdbx_description
1 polymer ?
#
loop_
_entity_poly.entity_id
_entity_poly.type
_entity_poly.pdbx_seq_one_letter_code
_entity_poly.pdbx_strand_id
1 'polypeptide(L)'
;EDPDFHKQPEYLAPQDQGPWAAFDLSLGRAMYSGFTMGGLAVTIDGQVLREDGAVVPGLYAAGACASNIAQDGKGYASGVQLGEGSFFGRRAGRHAARTARRQPA
;
A
#
# COMPACT_ATOMS: atom_id res chain seq x y z
N GLU A 1 -26.55 10.36 -14.77
CA GLU A 1 -26.70 9.93 -13.37
C GLU A 1 -26.85 8.42 -13.35
N ASP A 2 -26.39 7.76 -12.28
CA ASP A 2 -26.61 6.33 -12.03
C ASP A 2 -27.57 6.22 -10.84
N PRO A 3 -28.89 6.13 -11.07
CA PRO A 3 -29.87 6.10 -10.00
C PRO A 3 -29.86 4.79 -9.21
N ASP A 4 -29.28 3.73 -9.74
CA ASP A 4 -29.32 2.39 -9.15
C ASP A 4 -28.16 2.15 -8.18
N PHE A 5 -26.95 2.60 -8.54
CA PHE A 5 -25.75 2.37 -7.74
C PHE A 5 -24.99 3.65 -7.38
N HIS A 6 -25.52 4.82 -7.77
CA HIS A 6 -25.02 6.14 -7.39
C HIS A 6 -23.54 6.38 -7.72
N LYS A 7 -23.03 5.77 -8.80
CA LYS A 7 -21.68 6.05 -9.29
C LYS A 7 -21.52 7.53 -9.63
N GLN A 8 -20.40 8.12 -9.24
CA GLN A 8 -20.16 9.54 -9.43
C GLN A 8 -20.21 9.91 -10.93
N PRO A 9 -20.81 11.06 -11.31
CA PRO A 9 -21.02 11.43 -12.70
C PRO A 9 -19.75 11.46 -13.55
N GLU A 10 -18.62 11.84 -12.97
CA GLU A 10 -17.31 11.88 -13.65
C GLU A 10 -16.78 10.51 -14.10
N TYR A 11 -17.28 9.41 -13.51
CA TYR A 11 -16.90 8.04 -13.88
C TYR A 11 -17.96 7.33 -14.73
N LEU A 12 -18.99 8.03 -15.18
CA LEU A 12 -20.03 7.48 -16.07
C LEU A 12 -19.72 7.80 -17.52
N ALA A 13 -19.82 6.78 -18.37
CA ALA A 13 -19.66 6.91 -19.82
C ALA A 13 -20.72 6.04 -20.53
N PRO A 14 -21.52 6.59 -21.47
CA PRO A 14 -22.44 5.80 -22.29
C PRO A 14 -21.70 4.69 -23.04
N GLN A 15 -22.30 3.51 -23.12
CA GLN A 15 -21.77 2.33 -23.85
C GLN A 15 -22.66 2.01 -25.07
N ASP A 16 -23.03 3.04 -25.84
CA ASP A 16 -24.02 2.97 -26.92
C ASP A 16 -23.44 2.69 -28.31
N GLN A 17 -22.11 2.69 -28.43
CA GLN A 17 -21.39 2.48 -29.69
C GLN A 17 -20.41 1.32 -29.55
N GLY A 18 -20.56 0.33 -30.43
CA GLY A 18 -19.69 -0.84 -30.49
C GLY A 18 -18.39 -0.60 -31.29
N PRO A 19 -17.58 -1.66 -31.46
CA PRO A 19 -17.81 -3.03 -31.01
C PRO A 19 -17.65 -3.19 -29.49
N TRP A 20 -18.46 -4.06 -28.88
CA TRP A 20 -18.39 -4.36 -27.45
C TRP A 20 -17.51 -5.57 -27.16
N ALA A 21 -16.93 -5.59 -25.95
CA ALA A 21 -16.22 -6.74 -25.40
C ALA A 21 -16.78 -7.07 -24.01
N ALA A 22 -16.80 -8.36 -23.67
CA ALA A 22 -17.15 -8.85 -22.34
C ALA A 22 -16.04 -9.79 -21.85
N PHE A 23 -15.71 -9.68 -20.56
CA PHE A 23 -14.70 -10.50 -19.90
C PHE A 23 -15.36 -11.31 -18.78
N ASP A 24 -15.08 -12.61 -18.72
CA ASP A 24 -15.51 -13.46 -17.62
C ASP A 24 -14.57 -13.26 -16.42
N LEU A 25 -15.08 -12.56 -15.41
CA LEU A 25 -14.37 -12.24 -14.17
C LEU A 25 -14.68 -13.24 -13.03
N SER A 26 -15.14 -14.44 -13.36
CA SER A 26 -15.40 -15.46 -12.34
C SER A 26 -14.11 -15.95 -11.68
N LEU A 27 -14.17 -16.30 -10.39
CA LEU A 27 -13.05 -16.94 -9.68
C LEU A 27 -12.66 -18.26 -10.39
N GLY A 28 -11.36 -18.46 -10.59
CA GLY A 28 -10.84 -19.62 -11.33
C GLY A 28 -10.81 -19.46 -12.85
N ARG A 29 -11.45 -18.42 -13.41
CA ARG A 29 -11.31 -18.00 -14.82
C ARG A 29 -10.37 -16.80 -14.93
N ALA A 30 -10.67 -15.74 -14.17
CA ALA A 30 -9.82 -14.57 -14.08
C ALA A 30 -8.72 -14.76 -13.02
N MET A 31 -7.53 -14.25 -13.30
CA MET A 31 -6.44 -14.20 -12.34
C MET A 31 -6.67 -13.01 -11.39
N TYR A 32 -6.70 -13.30 -10.09
CA TYR A 32 -6.72 -12.30 -9.04
C TYR A 32 -5.43 -12.40 -8.24
N SER A 33 -4.59 -11.36 -8.35
CA SER A 33 -3.39 -11.25 -7.53
C SER A 33 -3.73 -10.50 -6.24
N GLY A 34 -3.54 -11.16 -5.10
CA GLY A 34 -3.65 -10.56 -3.79
C GLY A 34 -2.29 -10.17 -3.23
N PHE A 35 -2.30 -9.26 -2.27
CA PHE A 35 -1.14 -8.94 -1.45
C PHE A 35 -1.60 -8.78 0.00
N THR A 36 -0.66 -8.90 0.93
CA THR A 36 -0.93 -8.76 2.35
C THR A 36 -1.06 -7.28 2.72
N MET A 37 -2.10 -6.93 3.50
CA MET A 37 -2.25 -5.59 4.08
C MET A 37 -1.41 -5.40 5.35
N GLY A 38 -0.99 -6.49 5.98
CA GLY A 38 -0.13 -6.46 7.16
C GLY A 38 1.34 -6.26 6.81
N GLY A 39 2.18 -6.25 7.85
CA GLY A 39 3.62 -6.05 7.76
C GLY A 39 4.19 -5.87 9.16
N LEU A 40 5.48 -5.56 9.22
CA LEU A 40 6.14 -5.21 10.48
C LEU A 40 5.59 -3.89 11.01
N ALA A 41 5.37 -3.81 12.31
CA ALA A 41 5.14 -2.54 13.00
C ALA A 41 6.42 -1.70 12.93
N VAL A 42 6.28 -0.44 12.54
CA VAL A 42 7.41 0.48 12.38
C VAL A 42 7.11 1.84 12.99
N THR A 43 8.17 2.58 13.35
CA THR A 43 8.07 4.02 13.59
C THR A 43 7.77 4.77 12.28
N ILE A 44 7.43 6.05 12.37
CA ILE A 44 7.28 6.91 11.18
C ILE A 44 8.54 6.98 10.31
N ASP A 45 9.72 6.71 10.90
CA ASP A 45 11.01 6.66 10.21
C ASP A 45 11.37 5.25 9.71
N GLY A 46 10.45 4.29 9.80
CA GLY A 46 10.62 2.93 9.27
C GLY A 46 11.44 2.00 10.15
N GLN A 47 11.74 2.38 11.40
CA GLN A 47 12.45 1.49 12.33
C GLN A 47 11.48 0.41 12.84
N VAL A 48 11.89 -0.85 12.78
CA VAL A 48 11.05 -1.97 13.23
C VAL A 48 10.84 -1.91 14.74
N LEU A 49 9.61 -2.14 15.16
CA LEU A 49 9.18 -2.20 16.54
C LEU A 49 9.09 -3.66 17.01
N ARG A 50 9.48 -3.87 18.27
CA ARG A 50 9.18 -5.08 19.04
C ARG A 50 7.74 -5.04 19.52
N GLU A 51 7.27 -6.15 20.08
CA GLU A 51 5.95 -6.26 20.70
C GLU A 51 5.73 -5.27 21.86
N ASP A 52 6.79 -4.94 22.60
CA ASP A 52 6.78 -3.95 23.68
C ASP A 52 6.82 -2.49 23.18
N GLY A 53 6.84 -2.28 21.85
CA GLY A 53 6.93 -0.97 21.22
C GLY A 53 8.34 -0.37 21.19
N ALA A 54 9.36 -1.06 21.72
CA ALA A 54 10.74 -0.61 21.61
C ALA A 54 11.30 -0.85 20.21
N VAL A 55 12.20 0.03 19.78
CA VAL A 55 12.87 -0.10 18.48
C VAL A 55 13.86 -1.28 18.50
N VAL A 56 13.89 -2.05 17.41
CA VAL A 56 14.99 -2.96 17.09
C VAL A 56 16.12 -2.15 16.43
N PRO A 57 17.27 -1.92 17.11
CA PRO A 57 18.31 -1.04 16.59
C PRO A 57 18.88 -1.55 15.27
N GLY A 58 18.99 -0.67 14.28
CA GLY A 58 19.55 -0.99 12.97
C GLY A 58 18.59 -1.72 12.01
N LEU A 59 17.42 -2.16 12.47
CA LEU A 59 16.45 -2.85 11.62
C LEU A 59 15.36 -1.90 11.11
N TYR A 60 15.16 -1.90 9.80
CA TYR A 60 14.18 -1.06 9.12
C TYR A 60 13.30 -1.90 8.18
N ALA A 61 12.06 -1.46 8.01
CA ALA A 61 11.13 -1.99 7.02
C ALA A 61 10.39 -0.85 6.33
N ALA A 62 10.02 -1.05 5.06
CA ALA A 62 9.25 -0.11 4.26
C ALA A 62 8.50 -0.85 3.14
N GLY A 63 7.51 -0.19 2.54
CA GLY A 63 6.68 -0.77 1.49
C GLY A 63 5.87 -1.96 2.02
N ALA A 64 5.71 -3.01 1.21
CA ALA A 64 4.88 -4.18 1.54
C ALA A 64 5.36 -4.95 2.79
N CYS A 65 6.58 -4.72 3.27
CA CYS A 65 7.09 -5.34 4.49
C CYS A 65 6.70 -4.59 5.78
N ALA A 66 6.06 -3.42 5.68
CA ALA A 66 5.71 -2.57 6.82
C ALA A 66 4.24 -2.15 6.76
N SER A 67 3.58 -2.06 7.91
CA SER A 67 2.22 -1.55 8.00
C SER A 67 2.23 -0.04 8.26
N ASN A 68 1.95 0.76 7.21
CA ASN A 68 2.02 2.23 7.28
C ASN A 68 0.63 2.88 7.24
N ILE A 69 0.10 3.17 6.04
CA ILE A 69 -1.15 3.93 5.83
C ILE A 69 -2.32 2.96 5.75
N ALA A 70 -2.31 2.04 4.78
CA ALA A 70 -3.36 1.05 4.63
C ALA A 70 -3.04 -0.17 5.48
N GLN A 71 -3.67 -0.28 6.65
CA GLN A 71 -3.44 -1.35 7.63
C GLN A 71 -4.45 -2.49 7.51
N ASP A 72 -5.57 -2.25 6.84
CA ASP A 72 -6.60 -3.24 6.56
C ASP A 72 -7.25 -2.99 5.18
N GLY A 73 -8.15 -3.89 4.78
CA GLY A 73 -8.85 -3.76 3.50
C GLY A 73 -9.82 -2.58 3.42
N LYS A 74 -10.23 -1.97 4.55
CA LYS A 74 -11.12 -0.80 4.56
C LYS A 74 -10.37 0.49 4.28
N GLY A 75 -9.12 0.57 4.74
CA GLY A 75 -8.22 1.71 4.51
C GLY A 75 -7.47 1.68 3.18
N TYR A 76 -7.61 0.62 2.40
CA TYR A 76 -6.93 0.50 1.12
C TYR A 76 -7.62 1.28 0.00
N ALA A 77 -6.82 2.00 -0.78
CA ALA A 77 -7.21 2.54 -2.07
C ALA A 77 -6.13 2.19 -3.12
N SER A 78 -6.54 2.06 -4.37
CA SER A 78 -5.61 1.79 -5.47
C SER A 78 -4.50 2.84 -5.51
N GLY A 79 -3.25 2.40 -5.64
CA GLY A 79 -2.06 3.26 -5.66
C GLY A 79 -1.44 3.58 -4.30
N VAL A 80 -2.14 3.33 -3.17
CA VAL A 80 -1.59 3.62 -1.83
C VAL A 80 -0.26 2.90 -1.59
N GLN A 81 -0.15 1.63 -1.99
CA GLN A 81 1.07 0.85 -1.79
C GLN A 81 2.28 1.39 -2.57
N LEU A 82 2.07 1.92 -3.79
CA LEU A 82 3.13 2.57 -4.58
C LEU A 82 3.60 3.86 -3.89
N GLY A 83 2.63 4.65 -3.37
CA GLY A 83 2.91 5.85 -2.60
C GLY A 83 3.69 5.54 -1.33
N GLU A 84 3.26 4.53 -0.57
CA GLU A 84 3.93 4.10 0.65
C GLU A 84 5.35 3.63 0.39
N GLY A 85 5.56 2.71 -0.55
CA GLY A 85 6.88 2.18 -0.87
C GLY A 85 7.86 3.28 -1.27
N SER A 86 7.40 4.23 -2.10
CA SER A 86 8.24 5.34 -2.56
C SER A 86 8.54 6.35 -1.44
N PHE A 87 7.53 6.75 -0.67
CA PHE A 87 7.66 7.78 0.37
C PHE A 87 8.40 7.25 1.60
N PHE A 88 7.90 6.16 2.19
CA PHE A 88 8.49 5.58 3.40
C PHE A 88 9.82 4.88 3.11
N GLY A 89 9.99 4.28 1.93
CA GLY A 89 11.29 3.73 1.53
C GLY A 89 12.38 4.81 1.51
N ARG A 90 12.11 5.96 0.89
CA ARG A 90 13.04 7.10 0.88
C ARG A 90 13.28 7.67 2.28
N ARG A 91 12.23 7.76 3.10
CA ARG A 91 12.32 8.27 4.48
C ARG A 91 13.17 7.34 5.36
N ALA A 92 12.87 6.05 5.36
CA ALA A 92 13.59 5.03 6.12
C ALA A 92 15.06 4.97 5.71
N GLY A 93 15.36 4.96 4.40
CA GLY A 93 16.74 4.99 3.91
C GLY A 93 17.53 6.21 4.39
N ARG A 94 16.92 7.41 4.37
CA ARG A 94 17.54 8.63 4.91
C ARG A 94 17.75 8.57 6.42
N HIS A 95 16.82 7.99 7.16
CA HIS A 95 16.96 7.82 8.60
C HIS A 95 18.08 6.83 8.92
N ALA A 96 18.07 5.65 8.30
CA ALA A 96 19.11 4.63 8.45
C ALA A 96 20.50 5.19 8.16
N ALA A 97 20.68 5.91 7.05
CA ALA A 97 21.97 6.49 6.67
C ALA A 97 22.48 7.54 7.67
N ARG A 98 21.60 8.37 8.25
CA ARG A 98 21.99 9.35 9.27
C ARG A 98 22.37 8.68 10.59
N THR A 99 21.62 7.65 10.98
CA THR A 99 21.88 6.90 12.22
C THR A 99 23.19 6.12 12.14
N ALA A 100 23.46 5.45 11.01
CA ALA A 100 24.71 4.73 10.79
C ALA A 100 25.95 5.64 10.89
N ARG A 101 25.86 6.90 10.39
CA ARG A 101 26.94 7.88 10.51
C ARG A 101 27.20 8.37 11.94
N ARG A 102 26.24 8.19 12.84
CA ARG A 102 26.32 8.67 14.24
C ARG A 102 26.77 7.59 15.22
N GLN A 103 26.76 6.32 14.81
CA GLN A 103 27.28 5.25 15.64
C GLN A 103 28.81 5.21 15.53
N PRO A 104 29.56 5.34 16.64
CA PRO A 104 31.00 5.10 16.63
C PRO A 104 31.25 3.63 16.26
N ALA A 105 32.41 3.38 15.62
CA ALA A 105 32.86 2.04 15.24
C ALA A 105 33.02 1.11 16.44
#